data_AF-A0AAV9XGS5-F1
#
_entry.id   AF-A0AAV9XGS5-F1
#
_cell.length_a   1.000
_cell.length_b   1.000
_cell.length_c   1.000
_cell.angle_alpha   90.00
_cell.angle_beta   90.00
_cell.angle_gamma   90.00
#
_symmetry.space_group_name_H-M   'P 1'
#
loop_
_entity.id
_entity.type
_entity.pdbx_description
1 polymer ?
#
loop_
_entity_poly.entity_id
_entity_poly.type
_entity_poly.pdbx_seq_one_letter_code
_entity_poly.pdbx_strand_id
1 'polypeptide(L)'
;MDFQAQGAAETSKRLLSQLVNEGLINLTPIKPDDSSRWRGENCVSSETGRWVEVSMANTINLDGRSSRPVWRPNNFVVPVILRNGSNRIIENDPGSIFEFLGPWDTSVDEAEEQIVIELRNSAAIAGKPTLLIAI
;
A
#
# COMPACT_ATOMS: atom_id res chain seq x y z
N MET A 1 9.20 -19.63 -8.14
CA MET A 1 8.98 -18.42 -7.31
C MET A 1 9.02 -17.25 -8.28
N ASP A 2 7.93 -16.51 -8.42
CA ASP A 2 7.86 -15.38 -9.35
C ASP A 2 8.47 -14.14 -8.67
N PHE A 3 9.72 -13.86 -9.01
CA PHE A 3 10.46 -12.76 -8.40
C PHE A 3 9.86 -11.40 -8.77
N GLN A 4 9.23 -11.25 -9.94
CA GLN A 4 8.58 -9.99 -10.30
C GLN A 4 7.36 -9.74 -9.43
N ALA A 5 6.51 -10.75 -9.23
CA ALA A 5 5.37 -10.65 -8.33
C ALA A 5 5.80 -10.32 -6.89
N GLN A 6 6.94 -10.88 -6.45
CA GLN A 6 7.53 -10.58 -5.14
C GLN A 6 8.07 -9.14 -5.05
N GLY A 7 8.73 -8.64 -6.09
CA GLY A 7 9.22 -7.27 -6.17
C GLY A 7 8.08 -6.24 -6.14
N ALA A 8 7.02 -6.50 -6.90
CA ALA A 8 5.80 -5.70 -6.87
C ALA A 8 5.16 -5.71 -5.48
N ALA A 9 5.02 -6.88 -4.86
CA ALA A 9 4.45 -7.02 -3.53
C ALA A 9 5.21 -6.21 -2.47
N GLU A 10 6.53 -6.33 -2.42
CA GLU A 10 7.35 -5.60 -1.45
C GLU A 10 7.33 -4.08 -1.69
N THR A 11 7.30 -3.67 -2.96
CA THR A 11 7.23 -2.24 -3.31
C THR A 11 5.87 -1.66 -2.94
N SER A 12 4.77 -2.37 -3.22
CA SER A 12 3.41 -1.97 -2.84
C SER A 12 3.22 -1.84 -1.33
N LYS A 13 3.78 -2.77 -0.54
CA LYS A 13 3.78 -2.66 0.93
C LYS A 13 4.51 -1.41 1.43
N ARG A 14 5.66 -1.07 0.82
CA ARG A 14 6.42 0.14 1.16
C ARG A 14 5.65 1.40 0.81
N LEU A 15 5.10 1.46 -0.40
CA LEU A 15 4.24 2.56 -0.85
C LEU A 15 3.10 2.81 0.15
N LEU A 16 2.30 1.79 0.47
CA LEU A 16 1.19 1.92 1.41
C LEU A 16 1.66 2.42 2.78
N SER A 17 2.78 1.88 3.29
CA SER A 17 3.32 2.34 4.57
C SER A 17 3.73 3.81 4.55
N GLN A 18 4.35 4.28 3.47
CA GLN A 18 4.78 5.68 3.33
C GLN A 18 3.57 6.62 3.24
N LEU A 19 2.64 6.32 2.34
CA LEU A 19 1.44 7.13 2.14
C LEU A 19 0.63 7.31 3.44
N VAL A 20 0.45 6.24 4.23
CA VAL A 20 -0.28 6.33 5.51
C VAL A 20 0.54 7.11 6.55
N ASN A 21 1.84 6.85 6.67
CA ASN A 21 2.70 7.51 7.67
C ASN A 21 2.86 9.01 7.41
N GLU A 22 2.91 9.41 6.14
CA GLU A 22 3.01 10.82 5.71
C GLU A 22 1.66 11.54 5.75
N GLY A 23 0.57 10.81 6.00
CA GLY A 23 -0.78 11.38 6.11
C GLY A 23 -1.43 11.74 4.78
N LEU A 24 -0.90 11.21 3.67
CA LEU A 24 -1.48 11.36 2.34
C LEU A 24 -2.77 10.53 2.17
N ILE A 25 -2.90 9.45 2.95
CA ILE A 25 -4.10 8.62 3.01
C ILE A 25 -4.45 8.25 4.45
N ASN A 26 -5.73 8.01 4.69
CA ASN A 26 -6.22 7.56 6.00
C ASN A 26 -6.49 6.06 5.99
N LEU A 27 -5.90 5.34 6.96
CA LEU A 27 -6.16 3.92 7.17
C LEU A 27 -7.21 3.74 8.27
N THR A 28 -8.36 3.19 7.89
CA THR A 28 -9.50 2.93 8.75
C THR A 28 -9.62 1.44 9.02
N PRO A 29 -9.65 1.01 10.30
CA PRO A 29 -9.84 -0.39 10.64
C PRO A 29 -11.25 -0.86 10.26
N ILE A 30 -11.34 -1.95 9.51
CA ILE A 30 -12.59 -2.71 9.38
C ILE A 30 -12.49 -3.84 10.39
N LYS A 31 -12.96 -3.59 11.61
CA LYS A 31 -12.93 -4.62 12.64
C LYS A 31 -14.14 -5.55 12.49
N PRO A 32 -13.94 -6.88 12.46
CA PRO A 32 -15.04 -7.81 12.61
C PRO A 32 -15.59 -7.87 14.05
N ASP A 33 -14.85 -7.39 15.06
CA ASP A 33 -15.25 -7.34 16.46
C ASP A 33 -14.80 -6.04 17.17
N ASP A 34 -15.38 -5.71 18.33
CA ASP A 34 -15.12 -4.46 19.08
C ASP A 34 -13.75 -4.45 19.80
N SER A 35 -12.74 -5.16 19.27
CA SER A 35 -11.42 -5.28 19.90
C SER A 35 -10.58 -4.01 19.69
N SER A 36 -9.77 -3.60 20.68
CA SER A 36 -8.83 -2.46 20.53
C SER A 36 -7.64 -2.76 19.61
N ARG A 37 -7.61 -3.95 19.00
CA ARG A 37 -6.52 -4.49 18.19
C ARG A 37 -6.88 -4.40 16.71
N TRP A 38 -5.95 -3.95 15.88
CA TRP A 38 -6.18 -3.87 14.44
C TRP A 38 -5.70 -5.19 13.82
N ARG A 39 -6.63 -6.11 13.55
CA ARG A 39 -6.42 -7.34 12.79
C ARG A 39 -7.62 -7.50 11.84
N GLY A 40 -7.36 -7.85 10.58
CA GLY A 40 -8.40 -8.03 9.56
C GLY A 40 -8.17 -7.18 8.30
N GLU A 41 -9.26 -6.94 7.58
CA GLU A 41 -9.31 -6.03 6.43
C GLU A 41 -9.30 -4.58 6.94
N ASN A 42 -8.65 -3.67 6.23
CA ASN A 42 -8.62 -2.25 6.54
C ASN A 42 -8.93 -1.49 5.25
N CYS A 43 -9.55 -0.33 5.39
CA CYS A 43 -9.88 0.54 4.29
C CYS A 43 -8.89 1.71 4.25
N VAL A 44 -8.28 1.93 3.10
CA VAL A 44 -7.61 3.18 2.79
C VAL A 44 -8.53 3.98 1.89
N SER A 45 -9.08 5.10 2.38
CA SER A 45 -9.92 5.98 1.55
C SER A 45 -9.11 7.11 0.94
N SER A 46 -9.35 7.37 -0.33
CA SER A 46 -9.02 8.65 -0.97
C SER A 46 -10.19 9.63 -0.81
N GLU A 47 -9.96 10.92 -1.10
CA GLU A 47 -11.02 11.94 -1.12
C GLU A 47 -12.05 11.71 -2.25
N THR A 48 -11.73 10.86 -3.23
CA THR A 48 -12.56 10.61 -4.40
C THR A 48 -13.70 9.60 -4.19
N GLY A 49 -13.85 9.05 -2.98
CA GLY A 49 -14.80 7.96 -2.71
C GLY A 49 -14.33 6.59 -3.22
N ARG A 50 -13.10 6.51 -3.75
CA ARG A 50 -12.38 5.26 -4.01
C ARG A 50 -11.68 4.80 -2.74
N TRP A 51 -11.68 3.50 -2.49
CA TRP A 51 -10.93 2.94 -1.37
C TRP A 51 -10.19 1.65 -1.72
N VAL A 52 -9.17 1.34 -0.92
CA VAL A 52 -8.38 0.12 -1.03
C VAL A 52 -8.61 -0.71 0.22
N GLU A 53 -9.08 -1.95 0.04
CA GLU A 53 -9.15 -2.93 1.12
C GLU A 53 -7.82 -3.67 1.19
N VAL A 54 -7.17 -3.58 2.36
CA VAL A 54 -5.88 -4.20 2.62
C VAL A 54 -5.95 -5.09 3.85
N SER A 55 -5.44 -6.32 3.72
CA SER A 55 -5.33 -7.26 4.83
C SER A 55 -4.09 -6.99 5.67
N MET A 56 -4.17 -7.25 6.97
CA MET A 56 -3.07 -7.03 7.91
C MET A 56 -2.39 -8.33 8.33
N ALA A 57 -1.07 -8.39 8.23
CA ALA A 57 -0.30 -9.59 8.55
C ALA A 57 -0.18 -9.81 10.07
N ASN A 58 -0.15 -8.72 10.84
CA ASN A 58 0.09 -8.74 12.28
C ASN A 58 -0.88 -7.82 13.01
N THR A 59 -1.12 -8.12 14.28
CA THR A 59 -1.86 -7.22 15.17
C THR A 59 -1.05 -5.95 15.41
N ILE A 60 -1.65 -4.79 15.15
CA ILE A 60 -1.07 -3.51 15.55
C ILE A 60 -1.62 -3.12 16.92
N ASN A 61 -0.71 -2.93 17.86
CA ASN A 61 -1.02 -2.39 19.17
C ASN A 61 -0.96 -0.86 19.08
N LEU A 62 -2.10 -0.22 19.31
CA LEU A 62 -2.15 1.20 19.60
C LEU A 62 -1.75 1.39 21.06
N ASP A 63 -0.46 1.60 21.33
CA ASP A 63 -0.10 2.11 22.66
C ASP A 63 -0.72 3.51 22.78
N GLY A 64 -1.68 3.66 23.70
CA GLY A 64 -2.48 4.88 23.91
C GLY A 64 -1.70 6.14 24.31
N ARG A 65 -0.37 6.14 24.16
CA ARG A 65 0.54 7.28 24.35
C ARG A 65 0.97 7.94 23.04
N SER A 66 0.91 7.22 21.92
CA SER A 66 1.24 7.75 20.60
C SER A 66 -0.04 8.00 19.81
N SER A 67 -0.29 9.26 19.44
CA SER A 67 -1.50 9.67 18.72
C SER A 67 -1.65 9.07 17.32
N ARG A 68 -0.58 8.48 16.74
CA ARG A 68 -0.62 7.73 15.48
C ARG A 68 0.32 6.53 15.52
N PRO A 69 -0.13 5.31 15.15
CA PRO A 69 0.76 4.16 14.97
C PRO A 69 1.69 4.38 13.77
N VAL A 70 2.92 3.85 13.86
CA VAL A 70 3.85 3.80 12.72
C VAL A 70 3.57 2.53 11.91
N TRP A 71 3.22 2.70 10.64
CA TRP A 71 2.93 1.62 9.69
C TRP A 71 4.21 1.11 9.07
N ARG A 72 4.49 -0.20 9.20
CA ARG A 72 5.63 -0.84 8.55
C ARG A 72 5.16 -1.63 7.34
N PRO A 73 6.01 -1.82 6.30
CA PRO A 73 5.65 -2.61 5.12
C PRO A 73 5.11 -4.01 5.48
N ASN A 74 5.77 -4.69 6.42
CA ASN A 74 5.36 -6.04 6.88
C ASN A 74 4.05 -6.08 7.67
N ASN A 75 3.41 -4.94 7.92
CA ASN A 75 2.06 -4.93 8.46
C ASN A 75 1.02 -5.22 7.38
N PHE A 76 1.33 -4.96 6.10
CA PHE A 76 0.40 -5.09 4.98
C PHE A 76 0.57 -6.43 4.27
N VAL A 77 -0.57 -7.01 3.89
CA VAL A 77 -0.66 -8.17 3.00
C VAL A 77 -1.16 -7.69 1.64
N VAL A 78 -0.49 -8.18 0.60
CA VAL A 78 -0.80 -7.93 -0.80
C VAL A 78 -1.07 -9.27 -1.49
N PRO A 79 -1.88 -9.34 -2.56
CA PRO A 79 -2.49 -8.22 -3.29
C PRO A 79 -3.58 -7.51 -2.47
N VAL A 80 -3.79 -6.23 -2.76
CA VAL A 80 -4.88 -5.42 -2.22
C VAL A 80 -6.12 -5.53 -3.10
N ILE A 81 -7.23 -4.98 -2.63
CA ILE A 81 -8.47 -4.88 -3.39
C ILE A 81 -8.79 -3.41 -3.62
N LEU A 82 -8.78 -2.97 -4.87
CA LEU A 82 -9.23 -1.64 -5.26
C LEU A 82 -10.76 -1.63 -5.41
N ARG A 83 -11.43 -0.66 -4.77
CA ARG A 83 -12.88 -0.52 -4.74
C ARG A 83 -13.35 0.84 -5.23
N ASN A 84 -14.24 0.80 -6.22
CA ASN A 84 -14.95 1.96 -6.73
C ASN A 84 -16.41 1.55 -6.96
N GLY A 85 -17.30 1.93 -6.03
CA GLY A 85 -18.67 1.42 -6.01
C GLY A 85 -18.71 -0.11 -5.90
N SER A 86 -19.39 -0.78 -6.83
CA SER A 86 -19.46 -2.25 -6.89
C SER A 86 -18.23 -2.91 -7.51
N ASN A 87 -17.35 -2.14 -8.15
CA ASN A 87 -16.19 -2.70 -8.84
C ASN A 87 -15.13 -3.14 -7.85
N ARG A 88 -14.54 -4.31 -8.13
CA ARG A 88 -13.53 -4.96 -7.30
C ARG A 88 -12.38 -5.45 -8.17
N ILE A 89 -11.19 -4.91 -7.96
CA ILE A 89 -9.98 -5.29 -8.70
C ILE A 89 -8.93 -5.77 -7.70
N ILE A 90 -8.35 -6.95 -7.94
CA ILE A 90 -7.23 -7.46 -7.15
C ILE A 90 -5.96 -6.89 -7.75
N GLU A 91 -5.19 -6.15 -6.97
CA GLU A 91 -4.02 -5.41 -7.46
C GLU A 91 -2.78 -5.64 -6.61
N ASN A 92 -1.63 -5.72 -7.25
CA ASN A 92 -0.31 -5.84 -6.63
C ASN A 92 0.71 -4.85 -7.20
N ASP A 93 0.42 -4.20 -8.34
CA ASP A 93 1.28 -3.19 -8.96
C ASP A 93 1.28 -1.88 -8.16
N PRO A 94 2.44 -1.41 -7.69
CA PRO A 94 2.50 -0.19 -6.89
C PRO A 94 2.10 1.06 -7.67
N GLY A 95 2.39 1.11 -8.98
CA GLY A 95 1.97 2.22 -9.85
C GLY A 95 0.46 2.34 -9.92
N SER A 96 -0.22 1.23 -10.21
CA SER A 96 -1.68 1.17 -10.30
C SER A 96 -2.37 1.48 -8.97
N ILE A 97 -1.79 1.04 -7.84
CA ILE A 97 -2.28 1.40 -6.50
C ILE A 97 -2.15 2.91 -6.25
N PHE A 98 -1.02 3.52 -6.62
CA PHE A 98 -0.78 4.96 -6.47
C PHE A 98 -1.74 5.79 -7.31
N GLU A 99 -1.87 5.47 -8.61
CA GLU A 99 -2.82 6.11 -9.54
C GLU A 99 -4.27 5.99 -9.03
N PHE A 100 -4.61 4.83 -8.45
CA PHE A 100 -5.95 4.59 -7.93
C PHE A 100 -6.28 5.42 -6.69
N LEU A 101 -5.30 5.68 -5.82
CA LEU A 101 -5.48 6.42 -4.58
C LEU A 101 -5.45 7.95 -4.75
N GLY A 102 -4.95 8.45 -5.87
CA GLY A 102 -4.96 9.88 -6.21
C GLY A 102 -6.36 10.44 -6.51
N PRO A 103 -6.47 11.60 -7.18
CA PRO A 103 -5.37 12.49 -7.54
C PRO A 103 -4.74 13.09 -6.27
N TRP A 104 -3.43 13.31 -6.30
CA TRP A 104 -2.68 13.84 -5.16
C TRP A 104 -2.56 15.35 -5.26
N ASP A 105 -2.40 15.86 -6.49
CA ASP A 105 -2.53 17.28 -6.83
C ASP A 105 -2.93 17.43 -8.31
N THR A 106 -4.08 18.07 -8.57
CA THR A 106 -4.60 18.30 -9.93
C THR A 106 -3.75 19.24 -10.80
N SER A 107 -2.67 19.82 -10.26
CA SER A 107 -1.80 20.75 -10.98
C SER A 107 -0.47 20.15 -11.46
N VAL A 108 -0.19 18.88 -11.16
CA VAL A 108 1.16 18.29 -11.35
C VAL A 108 1.14 16.90 -12.01
N ASP A 109 0.30 16.71 -13.02
CA ASP A 109 0.13 15.43 -13.73
C ASP A 109 1.46 14.79 -14.18
N GLU A 110 2.42 15.58 -14.70
CA GLU A 110 3.73 15.07 -15.16
C GLU A 110 4.58 14.48 -14.02
N ALA A 111 4.49 15.04 -12.82
CA ALA A 111 5.22 14.51 -11.67
C ALA A 111 4.58 13.21 -11.15
N GLU A 112 3.25 13.10 -11.18
CA GLU A 112 2.55 11.87 -10.81
C GLU A 112 2.93 10.72 -11.78
N GLU A 113 2.97 10.99 -13.09
CA GLU A 113 3.41 10.01 -14.09
C GLU A 113 4.85 9.51 -13.84
N GLN A 114 5.77 10.42 -13.52
CA GLN A 114 7.15 10.05 -13.18
C GLN A 114 7.22 9.17 -11.93
N ILE A 115 6.43 9.47 -10.89
CA ILE A 115 6.37 8.64 -9.68
C ILE A 115 5.88 7.23 -10.01
N VAL A 116 4.85 7.10 -10.85
CA VAL A 116 4.34 5.79 -11.29
C VAL A 116 5.41 4.98 -12.00
N ILE A 117 6.17 5.61 -12.91
CA ILE A 117 7.28 4.97 -13.62
C ILE A 117 8.34 4.47 -12.62
N GLU A 118 8.75 5.32 -11.68
CA GLU A 118 9.76 4.97 -10.68
C GLU A 118 9.30 3.86 -9.72
N LEU A 119 8.02 3.83 -9.36
CA LEU A 119 7.44 2.75 -8.56
C LEU A 119 7.49 1.40 -9.31
N ARG A 120 7.13 1.39 -10.59
CA ARG A 120 7.19 0.18 -11.43
C ARG A 120 8.64 -0.26 -11.66
N ASN A 121 9.57 0.67 -11.86
CA ASN A 121 11.01 0.38 -11.96
C ASN A 121 11.56 -0.22 -10.65
N SER A 122 11.18 0.33 -9.51
CA SER A 122 11.56 -0.16 -8.19
C SER A 122 11.06 -1.59 -7.95
N ALA A 123 9.81 -1.88 -8.32
CA ALA A 123 9.25 -3.23 -8.28
C ALA A 123 10.05 -4.21 -9.16
N ALA A 124 10.38 -3.80 -10.38
CA ALA A 124 11.15 -4.62 -11.30
C ALA A 124 12.58 -4.91 -10.78
N ILE A 125 13.24 -3.93 -10.16
CA ILE A 125 14.58 -4.10 -9.56
C ILE A 125 14.51 -4.99 -8.32
N ALA A 126 13.54 -4.77 -7.43
CA ALA A 126 13.34 -5.60 -6.25
C ALA A 126 13.04 -7.07 -6.59
N GLY A 127 12.42 -7.29 -7.76
CA GLY A 127 12.17 -8.61 -8.30
C GLY A 127 13.32 -9.23 -9.10
N LYS A 128 14.51 -8.61 -9.15
CA LYS A 128 15.69 -9.25 -9.74
C LYS A 128 16.45 -10.02 -8.66
N PRO A 129 16.79 -11.30 -8.86
CA PRO A 129 17.73 -11.98 -7.99
C PRO A 129 19.07 -11.25 -8.10
N THR A 130 19.58 -10.74 -6.97
CA THR A 130 20.93 -10.19 -6.91
C THR A 130 21.90 -11.33 -7.18
N LEU A 131 22.51 -11.35 -8.36
CA LEU A 131 23.67 -12.19 -8.63
C LEU A 131 24.80 -11.66 -7.73
N LEU A 132 25.02 -12.33 -6.60
CA LEU A 132 26.25 -12.16 -5.82
C LEU A 132 27.39 -12.67 -6.69
N ILE A 133 28.06 -11.76 -7.40
CA ILE A 133 29.37 -12.06 -7.99
C ILE A 133 30.33 -12.05 -6.81
N ALA A 134 30.62 -13.24 -6.28
CA ALA A 134 31.76 -13.43 -5.40
C ALA A 134 33.02 -13.21 -6.26
N ILE A 135 33.78 -12.17 -5.94
CA ILE A 135 35.13 -11.92 -6.47
C ILE A 135 36.11 -12.39 -5.40
#